data_AF-A0A5N6KZ95-F1
#
_entry.id   AF-A0A5N6KZ95-F1
#
_cell.length_a   1.000
_cell.length_b   1.000
_cell.length_c   1.000
_cell.angle_alpha   90.00
_cell.angle_beta   90.00
_cell.angle_gamma   90.00
#
_symmetry.space_group_name_H-M   'P 1'
#
loop_
_entity.id
_entity.type
_entity.pdbx_description
1 polymer ?
#
loop_
_entity_poly.entity_id
_entity_poly.type
_entity_poly.pdbx_seq_one_letter_code
_entity_poly.pdbx_strand_id
1 'polypeptide(L)'
;MKACHPDLSGDDPETTNFCMFINEVYAVLSDPVQRMVYDEIHGYALTAVNPFLDGSSPKDHAFVDEFSCIGCKNCANVASDVFAIEEDFGRARVYSQCGNPELVQQAIDTCPVDCIHWTSAAQLSLLEDEMRRVERVNVAFMLSGMGSASMDVFRMASTRWEKRQAKVLEQTKLRRVKQKGSDKSEPYWSNLWGKPRDYQNSEEEVKERARRAAAAARRWREYSRRGVDKPPTFKLPETISNNED
;
A
#
# COMPACT_ATOMS: atom_id res chain seq x y z
N MET A 1 10.67 5.72 -17.13
CA MET A 1 9.39 6.01 -17.81
C MET A 1 9.47 6.03 -19.35
N LYS A 2 10.64 6.29 -19.98
CA LYS A 2 10.79 6.24 -21.46
C LYS A 2 10.84 4.83 -22.08
N ALA A 3 11.04 3.78 -21.29
CA ALA A 3 11.19 2.40 -21.80
C ALA A 3 9.86 1.68 -22.12
N CYS A 4 8.72 2.27 -21.76
CA CYS A 4 7.40 1.65 -21.91
C CYS A 4 6.52 2.39 -22.94
N HIS A 5 7.11 3.28 -23.76
CA HIS A 5 6.36 3.96 -24.80
C HIS A 5 6.02 2.93 -25.90
N PRO A 6 4.75 2.83 -26.35
CA PRO A 6 4.35 1.87 -27.39
C PRO A 6 5.24 1.94 -28.63
N ASP A 7 5.61 3.15 -29.05
CA ASP A 7 6.49 3.38 -30.22
C ASP A 7 7.94 2.89 -30.06
N LEU A 8 8.38 2.57 -28.83
CA LEU A 8 9.75 2.13 -28.54
C LEU A 8 9.85 0.64 -28.16
N SER A 9 8.74 0.02 -27.77
CA SER A 9 8.72 -1.34 -27.19
C SER A 9 8.15 -2.41 -28.12
N GLY A 10 7.48 -2.02 -29.22
CA GLY A 10 6.82 -2.97 -30.13
C GLY A 10 5.68 -3.73 -29.45
N ASP A 11 5.20 -4.81 -30.07
CA ASP A 11 4.14 -5.68 -29.55
C ASP A 11 4.63 -6.67 -28.48
N ASP A 12 5.51 -6.23 -27.59
CA ASP A 12 5.97 -7.06 -26.48
C ASP A 12 4.83 -7.30 -25.47
N PRO A 13 4.46 -8.56 -25.17
CA PRO A 13 3.36 -8.88 -24.25
C PRO A 13 3.58 -8.36 -22.83
N GLU A 14 4.82 -8.32 -22.33
CA GLU A 14 5.12 -7.82 -20.98
C GLU A 14 4.90 -6.32 -20.88
N THR A 15 5.37 -5.58 -21.89
CA THR A 15 5.20 -4.12 -21.96
C THR A 15 3.74 -3.73 -22.13
N THR A 16 2.99 -4.47 -22.95
CA THR A 16 1.54 -4.29 -23.12
C THR A 16 0.79 -4.51 -21.80
N ASN A 17 1.09 -5.60 -21.09
CA ASN A 17 0.49 -5.89 -19.79
C ASN A 17 0.81 -4.82 -18.74
N PHE A 18 2.03 -4.29 -18.74
CA PHE A 18 2.42 -3.20 -17.86
C PHE A 18 1.66 -1.90 -18.18
N CYS A 19 1.53 -1.54 -19.45
CA CYS A 19 0.75 -0.38 -19.89
C CYS A 19 -0.74 -0.51 -19.48
N MET A 20 -1.33 -1.69 -19.66
CA MET A 20 -2.69 -1.97 -19.19
C MET A 20 -2.80 -1.80 -17.66
N PHE A 21 -1.84 -2.33 -16.91
CA PHE A 21 -1.79 -2.18 -15.46
C PHE A 21 -1.71 -0.70 -15.03
N ILE A 22 -0.86 0.10 -15.66
CA ILE A 22 -0.75 1.53 -15.36
C ILE A 22 -2.04 2.27 -15.66
N ASN A 23 -2.71 1.97 -16.77
CA ASN A 23 -4.00 2.58 -17.12
C ASN A 23 -5.09 2.23 -16.09
N GLU A 24 -5.12 1.00 -15.60
CA GLU A 24 -6.03 0.58 -14.53
C GLU A 24 -5.77 1.33 -13.23
N VAL A 25 -4.50 1.45 -12.82
CA VAL A 25 -4.10 2.22 -11.63
C VAL A 25 -4.46 3.70 -11.80
N TYR A 26 -4.19 4.27 -12.98
CA TYR A 26 -4.54 5.66 -13.28
C TYR A 26 -6.05 5.89 -13.21
N ALA A 27 -6.86 4.98 -13.74
CA ALA A 27 -8.32 5.09 -13.68
C ALA A 27 -8.85 5.10 -12.23
N VAL A 28 -8.25 4.30 -11.34
CA VAL A 28 -8.62 4.28 -9.92
C VAL A 28 -8.14 5.55 -9.20
N LEU A 29 -6.89 5.97 -9.42
CA LEU A 29 -6.30 7.10 -8.71
C LEU A 29 -6.76 8.48 -9.23
N SER A 30 -7.24 8.55 -10.47
CA SER A 30 -7.79 9.77 -11.07
C SER A 30 -9.26 10.01 -10.69
N ASP A 31 -9.94 8.99 -10.14
CA ASP A 31 -11.28 9.16 -9.59
C ASP A 31 -11.20 9.99 -8.29
N PRO A 32 -11.83 11.18 -8.23
CA PRO A 32 -11.75 12.06 -7.07
C PRO A 32 -12.30 11.41 -5.80
N VAL A 33 -13.32 10.54 -5.91
CA VAL A 33 -13.90 9.86 -4.74
C VAL A 33 -12.94 8.83 -4.18
N GLN A 34 -12.31 8.02 -5.05
CA GLN A 34 -11.29 7.06 -4.60
C GLN A 34 -10.05 7.76 -4.06
N ARG A 35 -9.68 8.89 -4.67
CA ARG A 35 -8.58 9.71 -4.20
C ARG A 35 -8.84 10.25 -2.79
N MET A 36 -10.05 10.72 -2.50
CA MET A 36 -10.43 11.16 -1.15
C MET A 36 -10.34 10.03 -0.13
N VAL A 37 -10.83 8.84 -0.46
CA VAL A 37 -10.72 7.66 0.42
C VAL A 37 -9.24 7.30 0.67
N TYR A 38 -8.42 7.31 -0.38
CA TYR A 38 -6.98 7.09 -0.25
C TYR A 38 -6.32 8.12 0.65
N ASP A 39 -6.64 9.42 0.45
CA ASP A 39 -6.09 10.52 1.23
C ASP A 39 -6.52 10.47 2.70
N GLU A 40 -7.73 10.01 2.99
CA GLU A 40 -8.20 9.78 4.36
C GLU A 40 -7.42 8.63 5.02
N ILE A 41 -7.40 7.45 4.42
CA ILE A 41 -6.72 6.25 4.97
C ILE A 41 -5.23 6.54 5.20
N HIS A 42 -4.58 7.15 4.20
CA HIS A 42 -3.15 7.38 4.26
C HIS A 42 -2.78 8.61 5.08
N GLY A 43 -3.72 9.42 5.55
CA GLY A 43 -3.40 10.59 6.34
C GLY A 43 -2.81 11.74 5.52
N TYR A 44 -3.35 11.96 4.33
CA TYR A 44 -3.16 13.16 3.51
C TYR A 44 -4.29 14.18 3.69
N ALA A 45 -5.47 13.75 4.15
CA ALA A 45 -6.58 14.64 4.49
C ALA A 45 -6.41 15.28 5.87
N LEU A 46 -6.83 16.54 6.02
CA LEU A 46 -6.69 17.29 7.28
C LEU A 46 -7.55 16.72 8.43
N THR A 47 -8.62 16.03 8.08
CA THR A 47 -9.59 15.43 9.02
C THR A 47 -9.30 13.97 9.30
N ALA A 48 -8.30 13.38 8.66
CA ALA A 48 -8.07 11.96 8.78
C ALA A 48 -7.71 11.55 10.21
N VAL A 49 -8.25 10.41 10.61
CA VAL A 49 -8.01 9.78 11.90
C VAL A 49 -7.05 8.60 11.71
N ASN A 50 -6.15 8.39 12.67
CA ASN A 50 -5.22 7.29 12.62
C ASN A 50 -5.98 5.95 12.75
N PRO A 51 -5.97 5.07 11.73
CA PRO A 51 -6.70 3.80 11.79
C PRO A 51 -6.22 2.85 12.89
N PHE A 52 -5.01 3.05 13.44
CA PHE A 52 -4.49 2.25 14.56
C PHE A 52 -5.00 2.71 15.92
N LEU A 53 -5.52 3.93 16.03
CA LEU A 53 -6.11 4.50 17.24
C LEU A 53 -7.64 4.51 17.21
N ASP A 54 -8.22 4.24 16.04
CA ASP A 54 -9.66 4.19 15.84
C ASP A 54 -10.18 2.74 15.89
N GLY A 55 -11.12 2.50 16.82
CA GLY A 55 -11.82 1.23 16.97
C GLY A 55 -13.17 1.16 16.27
N SER A 56 -13.57 2.20 15.52
CA SER A 56 -14.89 2.30 14.89
C SER A 56 -15.07 1.35 13.71
N SER A 57 -13.98 1.07 12.98
CA SER A 57 -14.02 0.25 11.77
C SER A 57 -14.03 -1.25 12.10
N PRO A 58 -14.78 -2.06 11.33
CA PRO A 58 -14.76 -3.52 11.50
C PRO A 58 -13.36 -4.08 11.24
N LYS A 59 -13.00 -5.12 12.00
CA LYS A 59 -11.74 -5.86 11.85
C LYS A 59 -12.02 -7.19 11.15
N ASP A 60 -12.25 -7.11 9.85
CA ASP A 60 -12.67 -8.23 8.99
C ASP A 60 -11.60 -8.63 7.96
N HIS A 61 -10.41 -8.03 8.02
CA HIS A 61 -9.29 -8.34 7.13
C HIS A 61 -8.18 -9.05 7.89
N ALA A 62 -7.70 -10.18 7.37
CA ALA A 62 -6.57 -10.89 7.92
C ALA A 62 -5.25 -10.27 7.42
N PHE A 63 -4.29 -10.16 8.32
CA PHE A 63 -2.92 -9.72 8.05
C PHE A 63 -1.93 -10.67 8.71
N VAL A 64 -0.82 -10.99 8.04
CA VAL A 64 0.29 -11.76 8.61
C VAL A 64 1.49 -10.84 8.79
N ASP A 65 1.99 -10.73 10.02
CA ASP A 65 3.28 -10.10 10.30
C ASP A 65 4.42 -11.03 9.86
N GLU A 66 5.00 -10.74 8.70
CA GLU A 66 6.06 -11.57 8.13
C GLU A 66 7.37 -11.50 8.94
N PHE A 67 7.57 -10.50 9.82
CA PHE A 67 8.74 -10.46 10.71
C PHE A 67 8.65 -11.58 11.75
N SER A 68 7.51 -11.66 12.40
CA SER A 68 7.23 -12.64 13.45
C SER A 68 6.97 -14.05 12.88
N CYS A 69 6.49 -14.16 11.64
CA CYS A 69 6.07 -15.43 11.04
C CYS A 69 7.23 -16.42 10.83
N ILE A 70 7.31 -17.50 11.60
CA ILE A 70 8.39 -18.50 11.46
C ILE A 70 8.23 -19.50 10.30
N GLY A 71 7.24 -19.33 9.42
CA GLY A 71 7.07 -20.22 8.28
C GLY A 71 6.61 -21.65 8.61
N CYS A 72 5.91 -21.85 9.73
CA CYS A 72 5.47 -23.18 10.19
C CYS A 72 4.39 -23.85 9.31
N LYS A 73 3.81 -23.11 8.35
CA LYS A 73 2.80 -23.56 7.37
C LYS A 73 1.43 -23.98 7.92
N ASN A 74 1.22 -23.90 9.24
CA ASN A 74 -0.06 -24.30 9.84
C ASN A 74 -1.25 -23.51 9.27
N CYS A 75 -1.15 -22.19 9.16
CA CYS A 75 -2.22 -21.35 8.59
C CYS A 75 -2.58 -21.71 7.14
N ALA A 76 -1.59 -22.06 6.32
CA ALA A 76 -1.80 -22.48 4.94
C ALA A 76 -2.45 -23.87 4.83
N ASN A 77 -2.30 -24.73 5.85
CA ASN A 77 -3.00 -26.01 5.93
C ASN A 77 -4.44 -25.86 6.43
N VAL A 78 -4.68 -24.95 7.37
CA VAL A 78 -6.00 -24.71 7.97
C VAL A 78 -6.93 -23.96 7.01
N ALA A 79 -6.42 -22.91 6.35
CA ALA A 79 -7.19 -22.05 5.45
C ALA A 79 -6.36 -21.74 4.19
N SER A 80 -6.21 -22.75 3.33
CA SER A 80 -5.42 -22.67 2.08
C SER A 80 -6.01 -21.71 1.04
N ASP A 81 -7.28 -21.35 1.18
CA ASP A 81 -7.98 -20.34 0.38
C ASP A 81 -7.52 -18.92 0.74
N VAL A 82 -7.11 -18.69 1.99
CA VAL A 82 -6.72 -17.37 2.53
C VAL A 82 -5.21 -17.23 2.61
N PHE A 83 -4.51 -18.24 3.13
CA PHE A 83 -3.08 -18.18 3.41
C PHE A 83 -2.27 -19.05 2.45
N ALA A 84 -1.11 -18.54 2.03
CA ALA A 84 -0.09 -19.35 1.37
C ALA A 84 1.32 -18.97 1.86
N ILE A 85 2.30 -19.81 1.54
CA ILE A 85 3.70 -19.57 1.90
C ILE A 85 4.40 -18.93 0.71
N GLU A 86 5.05 -17.80 0.95
CA GLU A 86 5.94 -17.17 -0.03
C GLU A 86 7.23 -17.97 -0.13
N GLU A 87 7.57 -18.41 -1.34
CA GLU A 87 8.73 -19.29 -1.59
C GLU A 87 10.06 -18.59 -1.30
N ASP A 88 10.18 -17.31 -1.66
CA ASP A 88 11.43 -16.55 -1.55
C ASP A 88 11.89 -16.34 -0.10
N PHE A 89 10.95 -16.19 0.83
CA PHE A 89 11.24 -15.88 2.23
C PHE A 89 10.82 -16.99 3.20
N GLY A 90 10.00 -17.95 2.76
CA GLY A 90 9.43 -18.99 3.61
C GLY A 90 8.37 -18.49 4.60
N ARG A 91 7.86 -17.26 4.42
CA ARG A 91 6.90 -16.62 5.33
C ARG A 91 5.47 -16.84 4.84
N ALA A 92 4.51 -16.89 5.76
CA ALA A 92 3.09 -16.92 5.39
C ALA A 92 2.61 -15.53 4.96
N ARG A 93 1.64 -15.50 4.04
CA ARG A 93 0.96 -14.29 3.58
C ARG A 93 -0.52 -14.55 3.38
N VAL A 94 -1.31 -13.48 3.45
CA VAL A 94 -2.73 -13.51 3.07
C VAL A 94 -2.86 -13.18 1.59
N TYR A 95 -3.39 -14.12 0.81
CA TYR A 95 -3.59 -13.98 -0.64
C TYR A 95 -5.03 -13.60 -0.99
N SER A 96 -5.98 -14.09 -0.20
CA SER A 96 -7.40 -13.79 -0.34
C SER A 96 -7.94 -13.29 0.98
N GLN A 97 -8.72 -12.22 0.93
CA GLN A 97 -9.57 -11.80 2.06
C GLN A 97 -10.95 -12.46 1.98
N CYS A 98 -11.21 -13.23 0.93
CA CYS A 98 -12.44 -13.99 0.71
C CYS A 98 -12.17 -15.46 1.07
N GLY A 99 -12.53 -15.85 2.29
CA GLY A 99 -12.44 -17.22 2.77
C GLY A 99 -13.36 -17.46 3.97
N ASN A 100 -13.37 -18.66 4.52
CA ASN A 100 -14.21 -18.97 5.68
C ASN A 100 -13.64 -18.28 6.95
N PRO A 101 -14.35 -17.32 7.56
CA PRO A 101 -13.86 -16.60 8.74
C PRO A 101 -13.58 -17.53 9.94
N GLU A 102 -14.28 -18.67 10.06
CA GLU A 102 -14.03 -19.64 11.13
C GLU A 102 -12.67 -20.34 10.95
N LEU A 103 -12.31 -20.70 9.71
CA LEU A 103 -11.00 -21.29 9.41
C LEU A 103 -9.88 -20.25 9.56
N VAL A 104 -10.15 -18.99 9.22
CA VAL A 104 -9.20 -17.89 9.46
C VAL A 104 -8.98 -17.68 10.95
N GLN A 105 -10.04 -17.68 11.76
CA GLN A 105 -9.94 -17.59 13.21
C GLN A 105 -9.17 -18.78 13.78
N GLN A 106 -9.45 -20.00 13.32
CA GLN A 106 -8.70 -21.19 13.71
C GLN A 106 -7.20 -21.06 13.35
N ALA A 107 -6.86 -20.53 12.17
CA ALA A 107 -5.49 -20.31 11.77
C ALA A 107 -4.78 -19.27 12.66
N ILE A 108 -5.51 -18.22 13.09
CA ILE A 108 -5.03 -17.22 14.05
C ILE A 108 -4.75 -17.87 15.40
N ASP A 109 -5.73 -18.58 15.97
CA ASP A 109 -5.65 -19.16 17.32
C ASP A 109 -4.61 -20.28 17.43
N THR A 110 -4.25 -20.91 16.31
CA THR A 110 -3.27 -22.00 16.25
C THR A 110 -1.89 -21.56 15.75
N CYS A 111 -1.66 -20.25 15.59
CA CYS A 111 -0.37 -19.73 15.20
C CYS A 111 0.63 -19.86 16.37
N PRO A 112 1.76 -20.57 16.23
CA PRO A 112 2.70 -20.79 17.35
C PRO A 112 3.46 -19.53 17.80
N VAL A 113 3.35 -18.44 17.04
CA VAL A 113 4.07 -17.18 17.27
C VAL A 113 3.15 -15.97 17.17
N ASP A 114 1.83 -16.18 17.18
CA ASP A 114 0.80 -15.13 17.19
C ASP A 114 0.98 -14.03 16.12
N CYS A 115 1.50 -14.38 14.93
CA CYS A 115 1.83 -13.43 13.88
C CYS A 115 0.68 -13.12 12.92
N ILE A 116 -0.55 -13.53 13.22
CA ILE A 116 -1.72 -13.35 12.36
C ILE A 116 -2.73 -12.47 13.10
N HIS A 117 -3.22 -11.43 12.44
CA HIS A 117 -4.02 -10.39 13.07
C HIS A 117 -5.27 -10.06 12.25
N TRP A 118 -6.39 -9.88 12.95
CA TRP A 118 -7.55 -9.17 12.40
C TRP A 118 -7.31 -7.67 12.38
N THR A 119 -7.53 -7.07 11.22
CA THR A 119 -7.27 -5.67 10.91
C THR A 119 -8.46 -5.07 10.15
N SER A 120 -8.59 -3.75 10.18
CA SER A 120 -9.51 -3.07 9.27
C SER A 120 -8.89 -2.93 7.88
N ALA A 121 -9.71 -2.70 6.85
CA ALA A 121 -9.23 -2.43 5.50
C ALA A 121 -8.21 -1.27 5.43
N ALA A 122 -8.42 -0.24 6.26
CA ALA A 122 -7.52 0.91 6.37
C ALA A 122 -6.17 0.54 7.01
N GLN A 123 -6.20 -0.24 8.10
CA GLN A 123 -4.99 -0.75 8.75
C GLN A 123 -4.20 -1.66 7.80
N LEU A 124 -4.87 -2.58 7.12
CA LEU A 124 -4.24 -3.49 6.16
C LEU A 124 -3.45 -2.72 5.08
N SER A 125 -4.04 -1.68 4.49
CA SER A 125 -3.36 -0.87 3.48
C SER A 125 -2.09 -0.21 3.99
N LEU A 126 -2.06 0.21 5.26
CA LEU A 126 -0.89 0.84 5.88
C LEU A 126 0.18 -0.18 6.26
N LEU A 127 -0.24 -1.34 6.75
CA LEU A 127 0.66 -2.45 7.11
C LEU A 127 1.35 -3.02 5.87
N GLU A 128 0.61 -3.23 4.77
CA GLU A 128 1.18 -3.69 3.49
C GLU A 128 2.22 -2.69 2.92
N ASP A 129 1.97 -1.37 3.02
CA ASP A 129 2.95 -0.34 2.61
C ASP A 129 4.22 -0.39 3.47
N GLU A 130 4.10 -0.66 4.77
CA GLU A 130 5.26 -0.76 5.65
C GLU A 130 6.05 -2.05 5.39
N MET A 131 5.36 -3.20 5.29
CA MET A 131 5.97 -4.50 4.97
C MET A 131 6.76 -4.49 3.66
N ARG A 132 6.31 -3.70 2.67
CA ARG A 132 7.04 -3.53 1.40
C ARG A 132 8.39 -2.85 1.55
N ARG A 133 8.52 -1.93 2.51
CA ARG A 133 9.68 -1.04 2.64
C ARG A 133 10.77 -1.64 3.50
N VAL A 134 10.37 -2.52 4.42
CA VAL A 134 11.29 -3.14 5.33
C VAL A 134 11.97 -4.32 4.65
N GLU A 135 13.26 -4.47 4.93
CA GLU A 135 14.05 -5.59 4.43
C GLU A 135 13.58 -6.89 5.08
N ARG A 136 13.11 -7.82 4.24
CA ARG A 136 12.65 -9.13 4.68
C ARG A 136 13.84 -10.09 4.77
N VAL A 137 13.87 -10.89 5.84
CA VAL A 137 14.86 -11.95 6.02
C VAL A 137 14.19 -13.30 5.84
N ASN A 138 14.76 -14.13 4.96
CA ASN A 138 14.28 -15.49 4.76
C ASN A 138 14.38 -16.29 6.08
N VAL A 139 13.33 -17.06 6.38
CA VAL A 139 13.19 -17.87 7.60
C VAL A 139 14.45 -18.70 7.88
N ALA A 140 15.10 -19.24 6.84
CA ALA A 140 16.30 -20.06 6.96
C ALA A 140 17.49 -19.32 7.61
N PHE A 141 17.55 -17.98 7.51
CA PHE A 141 18.62 -17.16 8.08
C PHE A 141 18.29 -16.62 9.48
N MET A 142 17.10 -16.86 10.02
CA MET A 142 16.73 -16.38 11.36
C MET A 142 17.61 -16.95 12.47
N LEU A 143 18.01 -18.21 12.36
CA LEU A 143 18.88 -18.87 13.34
C LEU A 143 20.29 -18.28 13.38
N SER A 144 20.70 -17.55 12.34
CA SER A 144 22.00 -16.87 12.26
C SER A 144 21.99 -15.49 12.97
N GLY A 145 20.91 -15.14 13.68
CA GLY A 145 20.73 -13.82 14.30
C GLY A 145 20.42 -12.70 13.31
N MET A 146 20.41 -12.98 12.01
CA MET A 146 19.95 -12.06 10.97
C MET A 146 18.41 -12.00 11.02
N GLY A 147 17.85 -10.80 11.17
CA GLY A 147 16.40 -10.59 11.30
C GLY A 147 15.87 -10.63 12.74
N SER A 148 16.74 -10.67 13.75
CA SER A 148 16.38 -10.66 15.19
C SER A 148 16.00 -9.26 15.73
N ALA A 149 16.00 -8.23 14.89
CA ALA A 149 15.38 -6.97 15.28
C ALA A 149 13.87 -7.22 15.41
N SER A 150 13.34 -7.13 16.64
CA SER A 150 11.90 -7.10 16.92
C SER A 150 11.29 -5.86 16.28
N MET A 151 10.97 -5.97 14.99
CA MET A 151 10.35 -4.91 14.23
C MET A 151 8.83 -5.03 14.40
N ASP A 152 8.25 -4.11 15.16
CA ASP A 152 6.81 -4.00 15.30
C ASP A 152 6.23 -3.22 14.11
N VAL A 153 5.71 -3.94 13.13
CA VAL A 153 5.12 -3.37 11.92
C VAL A 153 3.94 -2.43 12.22
N PHE A 154 3.14 -2.72 13.24
CA PHE A 154 1.99 -1.88 13.63
C PHE A 154 2.47 -0.53 14.15
N ARG A 155 3.45 -0.53 15.05
CA ARG A 155 4.06 0.70 15.55
C ARG A 155 4.74 1.49 14.45
N MET A 156 5.43 0.81 13.53
CA MET A 156 6.09 1.46 12.39
C MET A 156 5.07 2.14 11.47
N ALA A 157 4.00 1.43 11.08
CA ALA A 157 2.92 1.97 10.25
C ALA A 157 2.21 3.16 10.93
N SER A 158 1.87 3.05 12.22
CA SER A 158 1.26 4.15 12.99
C SER A 158 2.17 5.38 13.05
N THR A 159 3.44 5.19 13.40
CA THR A 159 4.41 6.29 13.49
C THR A 159 4.59 7.00 12.14
N ARG A 160 4.58 6.24 11.04
CA ARG A 160 4.69 6.80 9.68
C ARG A 160 3.45 7.61 9.33
N TRP A 161 2.27 7.11 9.67
CA TRP A 161 1.01 7.82 9.46
C TRP A 161 1.02 9.16 10.21
N GLU A 162 1.42 9.17 11.48
CA GLU A 162 1.51 10.38 12.31
C GLU A 162 2.49 11.40 11.73
N LYS A 163 3.68 10.95 11.30
CA LYS A 163 4.67 11.82 10.63
C LYS A 163 4.13 12.44 9.35
N ARG A 164 3.38 11.68 8.56
CA ARG A 164 2.76 12.16 7.32
C ARG A 164 1.71 13.23 7.63
N GLN A 165 0.86 13.00 8.64
CA GLN A 165 -0.12 13.99 9.08
C GLN A 165 0.50 15.27 9.62
N ALA A 166 1.55 15.16 10.44
CA ALA A 166 2.28 16.32 10.93
C ALA A 166 2.79 17.20 9.78
N LYS A 167 3.30 16.57 8.71
CA LYS A 167 3.76 17.28 7.50
C LYS A 167 2.61 17.96 6.74
N VAL A 168 1.46 17.31 6.62
CA VAL A 168 0.26 17.89 5.98
C VAL A 168 -0.24 19.11 6.74
N LEU A 169 -0.31 19.00 8.07
CA LEU A 169 -0.70 20.10 8.95
C LEU A 169 0.30 21.26 8.89
N GLU A 170 1.59 20.97 8.88
CA GLU A 170 2.65 21.97 8.72
C GLU A 170 2.55 22.70 7.37
N GLN A 171 2.43 21.96 6.27
CA GLN A 171 2.25 22.56 4.93
C GLN A 171 1.00 23.44 4.86
N THR A 172 -0.08 23.03 5.51
CA THR A 172 -1.32 23.81 5.57
C THR A 172 -1.16 25.08 6.40
N LYS A 173 -0.46 25.02 7.53
CA LYS A 173 -0.09 26.21 8.32
C LYS A 173 0.75 27.17 7.49
N LEU A 174 1.78 26.68 6.79
CA LEU A 174 2.62 27.50 5.90
C LEU A 174 1.82 28.15 4.77
N ARG A 175 0.89 27.42 4.15
CA ARG A 175 -0.03 27.97 3.12
C ARG A 175 -0.92 29.07 3.68
N ARG A 176 -1.52 28.88 4.87
CA ARG A 176 -2.34 29.89 5.54
C ARG A 176 -1.54 31.16 5.89
N VAL A 177 -0.29 31.02 6.32
CA VAL A 177 0.61 32.16 6.60
C VAL A 177 0.94 32.92 5.31
N LYS A 178 1.26 32.22 4.21
CA LYS A 178 1.54 32.86 2.91
C LYS A 178 0.33 33.60 2.33
N GLN A 179 -0.87 33.03 2.44
CA GLN A 179 -2.10 33.68 1.97
C GLN A 179 -2.46 34.94 2.77
N LYS A 180 -2.12 35.02 4.05
CA LYS A 180 -2.27 36.25 4.84
C LYS A 180 -1.36 37.39 4.35
N GLY A 181 -0.35 37.11 3.53
CA GLY A 181 0.60 38.09 3.00
C GLY A 181 0.46 38.39 1.50
N SER A 182 -0.37 37.67 0.74
CA SER A 182 -0.57 37.90 -0.70
C SER A 182 -2.03 38.17 -1.05
N ASP A 183 -2.31 39.35 -1.59
CA ASP A 183 -3.62 39.64 -2.17
C ASP A 183 -3.85 38.77 -3.42
N LYS A 184 -4.85 37.88 -3.33
CA LYS A 184 -5.52 37.09 -4.38
C LYS A 184 -4.67 36.47 -5.50
N SER A 185 -4.36 35.18 -5.37
CA SER A 185 -4.62 34.19 -6.43
C SER A 185 -4.75 32.79 -5.84
N GLU A 186 -5.80 32.08 -6.23
CA GLU A 186 -6.04 30.70 -5.82
C GLU A 186 -5.04 29.80 -6.56
N PRO A 187 -4.21 28.98 -5.88
CA PRO A 187 -3.21 28.17 -6.55
C PRO A 187 -3.84 27.22 -7.57
N TYR A 188 -3.27 27.09 -8.76
CA TYR A 188 -3.71 26.18 -9.85
C TYR A 188 -4.00 24.75 -9.36
N TRP A 189 -3.24 24.26 -8.39
CA TRP A 189 -3.39 22.92 -7.82
C TRP A 189 -4.54 22.75 -6.81
N SER A 190 -5.11 23.85 -6.29
CA SER A 190 -6.18 23.82 -5.28
C SER A 190 -7.50 23.29 -5.85
N ASN A 191 -7.69 23.46 -7.15
CA ASN A 191 -8.89 23.11 -7.88
C ASN A 191 -8.66 22.00 -8.93
N LEU A 192 -7.50 21.33 -8.91
CA LEU A 192 -7.12 20.37 -9.96
C LEU A 192 -8.12 19.20 -10.08
N TRP A 193 -8.80 18.86 -9.00
CA TRP A 193 -9.76 17.75 -8.92
C TRP A 193 -11.22 18.20 -8.82
N GLY A 194 -11.47 19.50 -9.01
CA GLY A 194 -12.80 20.11 -8.87
C GLY A 194 -13.28 20.18 -7.41
N LYS A 195 -14.22 21.09 -7.13
CA LYS A 195 -15.03 21.00 -5.92
C LYS A 195 -15.83 19.69 -6.02
N PRO A 196 -16.01 18.93 -4.92
CA PRO A 196 -16.85 17.74 -4.96
C PRO A 196 -18.22 18.18 -5.48
N ARG A 197 -18.56 17.81 -6.73
CA ARG A 197 -19.97 17.81 -7.14
C ARG A 197 -20.66 16.85 -6.18
N ASP A 198 -21.86 17.18 -5.73
CA ASP A 198 -22.74 16.25 -5.01
C ASP A 198 -22.93 15.00 -5.89
N TYR A 199 -22.03 14.04 -5.71
CA TYR A 199 -22.03 12.77 -6.41
C TYR A 199 -23.06 11.89 -5.71
N GLN A 200 -24.33 12.05 -6.07
CA GLN A 200 -25.36 11.07 -5.73
C GLN A 200 -25.08 9.80 -6.54
N ASN A 201 -24.18 8.97 -6.04
CA ASN A 201 -23.92 7.65 -6.61
C ASN A 201 -24.94 6.66 -6.07
N SER A 202 -25.45 5.81 -6.95
CA SER A 202 -26.22 4.64 -6.54
C SER A 202 -25.34 3.69 -5.71
N GLU A 203 -25.95 2.88 -4.83
CA GLU A 203 -25.20 1.88 -4.04
C GLU A 203 -24.39 0.93 -4.94
N GLU A 204 -24.92 0.60 -6.13
CA GLU A 204 -24.25 -0.27 -7.10
C GLU A 204 -22.99 0.37 -7.69
N GLU A 205 -23.00 1.67 -7.98
CA GLU A 205 -21.80 2.39 -8.42
C GLU A 205 -20.73 2.46 -7.33
N VAL A 206 -21.14 2.60 -6.06
CA VAL A 206 -20.22 2.57 -4.92
C VAL A 206 -19.57 1.20 -4.79
N LYS A 207 -20.35 0.12 -4.85
CA LYS A 207 -19.86 -1.27 -4.80
C LYS A 207 -18.92 -1.57 -5.96
N GLU A 208 -19.27 -1.16 -7.18
CA GLU A 208 -18.46 -1.40 -8.37
C GLU A 208 -17.14 -0.62 -8.33
N ARG A 209 -17.16 0.63 -7.85
CA ARG A 209 -15.95 1.42 -7.62
C ARG A 209 -15.05 0.77 -6.57
N ALA A 210 -15.60 0.32 -5.45
CA ALA A 210 -14.87 -0.39 -4.41
C ALA A 210 -14.26 -1.70 -4.95
N ARG A 211 -15.01 -2.45 -5.76
CA ARG A 211 -14.54 -3.67 -6.43
C ARG A 211 -13.36 -3.39 -7.36
N ARG A 212 -13.44 -2.32 -8.16
CA ARG A 212 -12.36 -1.90 -9.08
C ARG A 212 -11.11 -1.49 -8.32
N ALA A 213 -11.27 -0.70 -7.26
CA ALA A 213 -10.16 -0.30 -6.39
C ALA A 213 -9.50 -1.50 -5.70
N ALA A 214 -10.31 -2.44 -5.18
CA ALA A 214 -9.80 -3.68 -4.59
C ALA A 214 -9.08 -4.57 -5.63
N ALA A 215 -9.58 -4.63 -6.87
CA ALA A 215 -8.92 -5.36 -7.95
C ALA A 215 -7.57 -4.73 -8.34
N ALA A 216 -7.51 -3.40 -8.48
CA ALA A 216 -6.27 -2.67 -8.75
C ALA A 216 -5.27 -2.84 -7.59
N ALA A 217 -5.73 -2.77 -6.34
CA ALA A 217 -4.90 -3.02 -5.16
C ALA A 217 -4.31 -4.44 -5.17
N ARG A 218 -5.12 -5.47 -5.48
CA ARG A 218 -4.61 -6.85 -5.62
C ARG A 218 -3.52 -6.97 -6.69
N ARG A 219 -3.75 -6.40 -7.88
CA ARG A 219 -2.74 -6.42 -8.95
C ARG A 219 -1.46 -5.69 -8.56
N TRP A 220 -1.60 -4.56 -7.86
CA TRP A 220 -0.45 -3.82 -7.35
C TRP A 220 0.36 -4.61 -6.32
N ARG A 221 -0.31 -5.34 -5.40
CA ARG A 221 0.38 -6.24 -4.46
C ARG A 221 1.17 -7.32 -5.19
N GLU A 222 0.58 -7.93 -6.21
CA GLU A 222 1.26 -8.94 -7.03
C GLU A 222 2.47 -8.35 -7.77
N TYR A 223 2.30 -7.17 -8.38
CA TYR A 223 3.38 -6.46 -9.06
C TYR A 223 4.52 -6.11 -8.09
N SER A 224 4.18 -5.62 -6.90
CA SER A 224 5.18 -5.26 -5.90
C SER A 224 5.89 -6.48 -5.29
N ARG A 225 5.20 -7.62 -5.19
CA ARG A 225 5.83 -8.87 -4.73
C ARG A 225 7.03 -9.25 -5.58
N ARG A 226 6.91 -9.11 -6.90
CA ARG A 226 7.99 -9.40 -7.86
C ARG A 226 9.20 -8.47 -7.73
N GLY A 227 9.15 -7.47 -6.83
CA GLY A 227 10.25 -6.55 -6.58
C GLY A 227 10.53 -5.57 -7.72
N VAL A 228 9.64 -5.52 -8.72
CA VAL A 228 9.79 -4.70 -9.93
C VAL A 228 9.68 -3.20 -9.62
N ASP A 229 9.07 -2.86 -8.48
CA ASP A 229 8.95 -1.50 -7.98
C ASP A 229 10.16 -1.02 -7.17
N LYS A 230 11.10 -1.91 -6.83
CA LYS A 230 12.30 -1.50 -6.07
C LYS A 230 13.13 -0.57 -6.96
N PRO A 231 13.59 0.58 -6.43
CA PRO A 231 14.47 1.45 -7.20
C PRO A 231 15.68 0.65 -7.67
N PRO A 232 16.07 0.76 -8.95
CA PRO A 232 17.23 0.04 -9.47
C PRO A 232 18.45 0.40 -8.62
N THR A 233 19.18 -0.62 -8.17
CA THR A 233 20.39 -0.46 -7.36
C THR A 233 21.55 0.13 -8.17
N PHE A 234 21.44 0.15 -9.50
CA PHE A 234 22.39 0.79 -10.39
C PHE A 234 22.12 2.30 -10.44
N LYS A 235 23.05 3.09 -9.88
CA LYS A 235 23.12 4.51 -10.22
C LYS A 235 23.53 4.61 -11.69
N LEU A 236 22.77 5.35 -12.49
CA LEU A 236 23.24 5.73 -13.83
C LEU A 236 24.56 6.49 -13.66
N PRO A 237 25.57 6.26 -14.51
CA PRO A 237 26.79 7.06 -14.50
C PRO A 237 26.41 8.54 -14.57
N GLU A 238 26.97 9.34 -13.67
CA GLU A 238 26.85 10.79 -13.76
C GLU A 238 27.35 11.20 -15.15
N THR A 239 26.50 11.93 -15.88
CA THR A 239 26.80 12.42 -17.22
C THR A 239 28.16 13.10 -17.18
N ILE A 240 29.12 12.57 -17.93
CA ILE A 240 30.42 13.21 -18.18
C ILE A 240 30.11 14.61 -18.68
N SER A 241 30.39 15.62 -17.87
CA SER A 241 30.41 17.00 -18.31
C SER A 241 31.43 17.08 -19.44
N ASN A 242 30.95 17.38 -20.66
CA ASN A 242 31.83 17.73 -21.77
C ASN A 242 32.59 18.99 -21.35
N ASN A 243 33.85 18.83 -20.95
CA ASN A 243 34.82 19.91 -21.03
C ASN A 243 35.21 19.99 -22.51
N GLU A 244 34.65 20.97 -23.21
CA GLU A 244 35.20 21.44 -24.47
C GLU A 244 36.41 22.31 -24.13
N ASP A 245 37.60 21.83 -24.49
CA ASP A 245 38.79 22.65 -24.74
C ASP A 245 38.73 23.24 -26.16
#